data_AF-A0A7J2HNR8-F1
#
_entry.id   AF-A0A7J2HNR8-F1
#
_cell.length_a   1.000
_cell.length_b   1.000
_cell.length_c   1.000
_cell.angle_alpha   90.00
_cell.angle_beta   90.00
_cell.angle_gamma   90.00
#
_symmetry.space_group_name_H-M   'P 1'
#
loop_
_entity.id
_entity.type
_entity.pdbx_description
1 polymer ?
#
loop_
_entity_poly.entity_id
_entity_poly.type
_entity_poly.pdbx_seq_one_letter_code
_entity_poly.pdbx_strand_id
1 'polypeptide(L)'
;CQTSVKDIYAVGDCTQYVDFVTGKPLLVGLGSMAVKQGIVAGINAAGGDAKLPEGFLQTRTTQLFGMEIAAVGPVLNQMPDKKPVTGKFTGSSLPDYFPGGREITVKVLVDPKDGTLIGAQAIGEDAAQRINVFACAIMNRMSANDFVKMETAYAPPIAPTLDPISIACDVARMRYGRK
;
A
#
# COMPACT_ATOMS: atom_id res chain seq x y z
N CYS A 1 -3.07 21.88 0.51
CA CYS A 1 -3.75 22.26 -0.75
C CYS A 1 -3.68 23.76 -1.05
N GLN A 2 -3.33 24.62 -0.10
CA GLN A 2 -3.07 26.03 -0.41
C GLN A 2 -1.79 26.16 -1.23
N THR A 3 -1.81 27.05 -2.22
CA THR A 3 -0.63 27.36 -3.04
C THR A 3 0.24 28.42 -2.36
N SER A 4 1.32 28.85 -3.03
CA SER A 4 2.07 30.03 -2.59
C SER A 4 1.31 31.35 -2.75
N VAL A 5 0.22 31.37 -3.55
CA VAL A 5 -0.63 32.54 -3.72
C VAL A 5 -1.79 32.47 -2.75
N LYS A 6 -2.00 33.57 -2.01
CA LYS A 6 -3.07 33.69 -1.01
C LYS A 6 -4.43 33.40 -1.65
N ASP A 7 -5.30 32.69 -0.92
CA ASP A 7 -6.67 32.35 -1.31
C ASP A 7 -6.79 31.51 -2.62
N ILE A 8 -5.67 31.01 -3.15
CA ILE A 8 -5.64 30.08 -4.29
C ILE A 8 -5.25 28.69 -3.81
N TYR A 9 -6.11 27.71 -4.13
CA TYR A 9 -5.94 26.29 -3.82
C TYR A 9 -5.73 25.48 -5.09
N ALA A 10 -4.97 24.39 -4.98
CA ALA A 10 -4.78 23.42 -6.05
C ALA A 10 -5.06 22.00 -5.54
N VAL A 11 -5.72 21.20 -6.37
CA VAL A 11 -6.15 19.83 -6.05
C VAL A 11 -6.06 18.93 -7.28
N GLY A 12 -5.90 17.62 -7.07
CA GLY A 12 -5.87 16.62 -8.12
C GLY A 12 -4.58 16.63 -8.93
N ASP A 13 -4.68 16.26 -10.20
CA ASP A 13 -3.54 15.88 -11.04
C ASP A 13 -2.59 17.04 -11.36
N CYS A 14 -2.99 18.29 -11.09
CA CYS A 14 -2.12 19.46 -11.21
C CYS A 14 -1.21 19.67 -10.00
N THR A 15 -1.33 18.84 -8.96
CA THR A 15 -0.61 19.02 -7.70
C THR A 15 0.56 18.07 -7.52
N GLN A 16 1.52 18.53 -6.71
CA GLN A 16 2.58 17.71 -6.16
C GLN A 16 2.30 17.43 -4.68
N TYR A 17 2.65 16.24 -4.22
CA TYR A 17 2.64 15.89 -2.80
C TYR A 17 3.89 15.12 -2.39
N VAL A 18 4.10 14.93 -1.10
CA VAL A 18 5.27 14.19 -0.60
C VAL A 18 4.95 12.70 -0.63
N ASP A 19 5.79 11.90 -1.27
CA ASP A 19 5.70 10.45 -1.17
C ASP A 19 6.03 10.01 0.26
N PHE A 20 5.13 9.23 0.87
CA PHE A 20 5.21 8.85 2.28
C PHE A 20 6.47 8.05 2.62
N VAL A 21 6.97 7.24 1.67
CA VAL A 21 8.07 6.29 1.91
C VAL A 21 9.44 6.93 1.66
N THR A 22 9.54 7.73 0.60
CA THR A 22 10.81 8.34 0.16
C THR A 22 11.01 9.75 0.67
N GLY A 23 9.94 10.44 1.10
CA GLY A 23 9.98 11.86 1.43
C GLY A 23 10.20 12.77 0.22
N LYS A 24 10.25 12.22 -0.99
CA LYS A 24 10.51 12.98 -2.22
C LYS A 24 9.19 13.55 -2.77
N PRO A 25 9.21 14.75 -3.37
CA PRO A 25 8.04 15.28 -4.05
C PRO A 25 7.63 14.39 -5.24
N LEU A 26 6.33 14.17 -5.40
CA LEU A 26 5.73 13.32 -6.43
C LEU A 26 4.45 13.97 -6.97
N LEU A 27 4.24 13.89 -8.29
CA LEU A 27 2.97 14.32 -8.87
C LEU A 27 1.83 13.43 -8.39
N VAL A 28 0.73 14.05 -7.97
CA VAL A 28 -0.51 13.33 -7.68
C VAL A 28 -1.14 12.97 -9.02
N GLY A 29 -1.53 11.70 -9.17
CA GLY A 29 -2.15 11.19 -10.39
C GLY A 29 -3.16 10.09 -10.09
N LEU A 30 -3.85 10.20 -8.94
CA LEU A 30 -4.84 9.23 -8.48
C LEU A 30 -6.06 9.96 -7.93
N GLY A 31 -7.24 9.61 -8.46
CA GLY A 31 -8.52 10.17 -8.06
C GLY A 31 -8.80 10.04 -6.55
N SER A 32 -8.31 8.97 -5.91
CA SER A 32 -8.43 8.76 -4.46
C SER A 32 -7.79 9.87 -3.63
N MET A 33 -6.66 10.42 -4.07
CA MET A 33 -6.02 11.57 -3.42
C MET A 33 -6.62 12.89 -3.90
N ALA A 34 -7.01 13.00 -5.18
CA ALA A 34 -7.66 14.19 -5.71
C ALA A 34 -8.94 14.55 -4.91
N VAL A 35 -9.77 13.55 -4.60
CA VAL A 35 -10.98 13.73 -3.78
C VAL A 35 -10.63 14.22 -2.37
N LYS A 36 -9.64 13.61 -1.70
CA LYS A 36 -9.20 14.05 -0.37
C LYS A 36 -8.66 15.48 -0.38
N GLN A 37 -7.88 15.83 -1.41
CA GLN A 37 -7.40 17.19 -1.61
C GLN A 37 -8.55 18.17 -1.83
N GLY A 38 -9.56 17.80 -2.62
CA GLY A 38 -10.78 18.59 -2.83
C GLY A 38 -11.51 18.89 -1.53
N ILE A 39 -11.74 17.87 -0.70
CA ILE A 39 -12.40 18.01 0.60
C ILE A 39 -11.60 18.96 1.50
N VAL A 40 -10.30 18.73 1.66
CA VAL A 40 -9.43 19.56 2.50
C VAL A 40 -9.37 21.01 1.98
N ALA A 41 -9.22 21.20 0.67
CA ALA A 41 -9.21 22.53 0.08
C ALA A 41 -10.53 23.27 0.29
N GLY A 42 -11.67 22.60 0.11
CA GLY A 42 -12.99 23.18 0.32
C GLY A 42 -13.22 23.60 1.78
N ILE A 43 -12.88 22.75 2.73
CA ILE A 43 -12.98 23.06 4.17
C ILE A 43 -12.12 24.29 4.51
N ASN A 44 -10.87 24.32 4.05
CA ASN A 44 -9.94 25.39 4.39
C ASN A 44 -10.30 26.72 3.68
N ALA A 45 -10.81 26.66 2.45
CA ALA A 45 -11.33 27.83 1.74
C ALA A 45 -12.56 28.43 2.45
N ALA A 46 -13.36 27.61 3.13
CA ALA A 46 -14.50 28.04 3.94
C ALA A 46 -14.12 28.49 5.37
N GLY A 47 -12.83 28.54 5.72
CA GLY A 47 -12.34 28.98 7.02
C GLY A 47 -12.12 27.87 8.07
N GLY A 48 -12.18 26.59 7.68
CA GLY A 48 -11.83 25.47 8.54
C GLY A 48 -10.32 25.15 8.61
N ASP A 49 -9.96 24.15 9.42
CA ASP A 49 -8.60 23.61 9.54
C ASP A 49 -8.59 22.08 9.34
N ALA A 50 -8.65 21.65 8.08
CA ALA A 50 -8.49 20.26 7.67
C ALA A 50 -7.08 20.00 7.14
N LYS A 51 -6.57 18.78 7.38
CA LYS A 51 -5.24 18.34 6.98
C LYS A 51 -5.30 17.06 6.16
N LEU A 52 -4.41 16.95 5.19
CA LEU A 52 -4.18 15.71 4.46
C LEU A 52 -3.38 14.70 5.30
N PRO A 53 -3.39 13.41 4.93
CA PRO A 53 -2.47 12.42 5.49
C PRO A 53 -1.02 12.87 5.31
N GLU A 54 -0.12 12.45 6.19
CA GLU A 54 1.29 12.86 6.22
C GLU A 54 2.02 12.74 4.87
N GLY A 55 1.64 11.76 4.05
CA GLY A 55 2.19 11.61 2.71
C GLY A 55 1.30 10.77 1.79
N PHE A 56 1.68 10.76 0.52
CA PHE A 56 1.05 9.95 -0.52
C PHE A 56 1.66 8.55 -0.53
N LEU A 57 0.83 7.52 -0.37
CA LEU A 57 1.28 6.12 -0.40
C LEU A 57 1.33 5.51 -1.81
N GLN A 58 0.83 6.20 -2.84
CA GLN A 58 0.71 5.66 -4.20
C GLN A 58 -0.13 4.35 -4.26
N THR A 59 -1.12 4.16 -3.37
CA THR A 59 -2.02 3.00 -3.38
C THR A 59 -2.90 3.01 -4.62
N ARG A 60 -2.73 2.01 -5.48
CA ARG A 60 -3.32 1.95 -6.83
C ARG A 60 -3.72 0.54 -7.20
N THR A 61 -4.74 0.42 -8.05
CA THR A 61 -5.19 -0.85 -8.61
C THR A 61 -5.77 -0.66 -10.01
N THR A 62 -5.77 -1.73 -10.79
CA THR A 62 -6.45 -1.85 -12.08
C THR A 62 -6.87 -3.32 -12.28
N GLN A 63 -7.69 -3.57 -13.29
CA GLN A 63 -8.05 -4.92 -13.71
C GLN A 63 -7.64 -5.13 -15.17
N LEU A 64 -6.97 -6.25 -15.44
CA LEU A 64 -6.56 -6.64 -16.79
C LEU A 64 -6.88 -8.12 -17.01
N PHE A 65 -7.61 -8.42 -18.08
CA PHE A 65 -8.03 -9.80 -18.41
C PHE A 65 -8.74 -10.53 -17.25
N GLY A 66 -9.55 -9.82 -16.47
CA GLY A 66 -10.27 -10.37 -15.32
C GLY A 66 -9.43 -10.52 -14.04
N MET A 67 -8.12 -10.25 -14.08
CA MET A 67 -7.24 -10.29 -12.91
C MET A 67 -7.09 -8.89 -12.31
N GLU A 68 -7.24 -8.78 -10.99
CA GLU A 68 -6.86 -7.57 -10.28
C GLU A 68 -5.34 -7.47 -10.17
N ILE A 69 -4.84 -6.25 -10.35
CA ILE A 69 -3.44 -5.89 -10.15
C ILE A 69 -3.44 -4.69 -9.22
N ALA A 70 -2.75 -4.80 -8.08
CA ALA A 70 -2.74 -3.75 -7.07
C ALA A 70 -1.34 -3.55 -6.50
N ALA A 71 -1.04 -2.32 -6.07
CA ALA A 71 0.23 -1.98 -5.45
C ALA A 71 0.09 -0.80 -4.48
N VAL A 72 0.96 -0.77 -3.48
CA VAL A 72 1.16 0.37 -2.58
C VAL A 72 2.65 0.63 -2.40
N GLY A 73 2.99 1.90 -2.24
CA GLY A 73 4.36 2.36 -2.14
C GLY A 73 5.04 2.62 -3.50
N PRO A 74 6.26 3.17 -3.44
CA PRO A 74 7.07 3.47 -4.60
C PRO A 74 7.57 2.21 -5.32
N VAL A 75 7.75 2.34 -6.63
CA VAL A 75 8.48 1.35 -7.46
C VAL A 75 9.99 1.48 -7.28
N LEU A 76 10.75 0.42 -7.58
CA LEU A 76 12.20 0.37 -7.31
C LEU A 76 12.99 1.52 -7.95
N ASN A 77 12.60 1.98 -9.15
CA ASN A 77 13.24 3.12 -9.82
C ASN A 77 13.01 4.47 -9.13
N GLN A 78 11.97 4.61 -8.29
CA GLN A 78 11.77 5.78 -7.43
C GLN A 78 12.64 5.72 -6.16
N MET A 79 13.29 4.59 -5.89
CA MET A 79 14.15 4.35 -4.74
C MET A 79 15.55 3.86 -5.14
N PRO A 80 16.30 4.57 -6.01
CA PRO A 80 17.61 4.11 -6.51
C PRO A 80 18.63 3.89 -5.39
N ASP A 81 18.49 4.64 -4.29
CA ASP A 81 19.38 4.61 -3.13
C ASP A 81 19.01 3.51 -2.11
N LYS A 82 17.86 2.84 -2.29
CA LYS A 82 17.41 1.75 -1.41
C LYS A 82 17.48 0.41 -2.12
N LYS A 83 18.01 -0.60 -1.41
CA LYS A 83 17.96 -2.01 -1.82
C LYS A 83 17.04 -2.76 -0.87
N PRO A 84 15.71 -2.74 -1.09
CA PRO A 84 14.78 -3.41 -0.21
C PRO A 84 14.99 -4.92 -0.22
N VAL A 85 14.76 -5.55 0.92
CA VAL A 85 14.59 -7.01 0.99
C VAL A 85 13.18 -7.32 0.50
N THR A 86 13.04 -8.38 -0.30
CA THR A 86 11.75 -8.76 -0.86
C THR A 86 11.32 -10.14 -0.39
N GLY A 87 10.03 -10.25 -0.07
CA GLY A 87 9.32 -11.52 0.10
C GLY A 87 8.31 -11.66 -1.01
N LYS A 88 8.15 -12.87 -1.55
CA LYS A 88 7.15 -13.19 -2.57
C LYS A 88 6.54 -14.54 -2.24
N PHE A 89 5.21 -14.63 -2.34
CA PHE A 89 4.48 -15.87 -2.19
C PHE A 89 3.31 -15.91 -3.18
N THR A 90 3.01 -17.10 -3.69
CA THR A 90 1.85 -17.37 -4.54
C THR A 90 1.07 -18.48 -3.86
N GLY A 91 -0.23 -18.27 -3.64
CA GLY A 91 -1.11 -19.19 -2.94
C GLY A 91 -2.57 -19.02 -3.34
N SER A 92 -3.46 -19.68 -2.60
CA SER A 92 -4.91 -19.65 -2.84
C SER A 92 -5.60 -18.59 -1.97
N SER A 93 -6.68 -18.02 -2.51
CA SER A 93 -7.58 -17.10 -1.79
C SER A 93 -8.47 -17.80 -0.74
N LEU A 94 -8.54 -19.14 -0.76
CA LEU A 94 -9.32 -19.97 0.17
C LEU A 94 -8.49 -21.19 0.64
N PRO A 95 -8.85 -21.86 1.74
CA PRO A 95 -8.21 -23.12 2.14
C PRO A 95 -8.26 -24.18 1.03
N ASP A 96 -7.23 -25.02 0.92
CA ASP A 96 -7.11 -26.04 -0.15
C ASP A 96 -8.29 -27.02 -0.23
N TYR A 97 -8.97 -27.26 0.90
CA TYR A 97 -10.13 -28.14 0.97
C TYR A 97 -11.45 -27.45 0.56
N PHE A 98 -11.47 -26.13 0.42
CA PHE A 98 -12.68 -25.37 0.10
C PHE A 98 -12.74 -25.07 -1.41
N PRO A 99 -13.85 -25.38 -2.10
CA PRO A 99 -13.95 -25.19 -3.54
C PRO A 99 -13.97 -23.71 -3.94
N GLY A 100 -13.46 -23.40 -5.13
CA GLY A 100 -13.52 -22.06 -5.71
C GLY A 100 -12.36 -21.14 -5.33
N GLY A 101 -11.33 -21.64 -4.65
CA GLY A 101 -10.09 -20.91 -4.40
C GLY A 101 -9.45 -20.44 -5.71
N ARG A 102 -9.02 -19.18 -5.73
CA ARG A 102 -8.34 -18.54 -6.87
C ARG A 102 -6.93 -18.15 -6.48
N GLU A 103 -6.02 -18.16 -7.45
CA GLU A 103 -4.63 -17.82 -7.20
C GLU A 103 -4.48 -16.32 -6.86
N ILE A 104 -3.60 -16.04 -5.91
CA ILE A 104 -3.06 -14.72 -5.67
C ILE A 104 -1.54 -14.79 -5.45
N THR A 105 -0.83 -13.90 -6.11
CA THR A 105 0.60 -13.66 -5.91
C THR A 105 0.80 -12.34 -5.18
N VAL A 106 1.50 -12.37 -4.04
CA VAL A 106 1.85 -11.20 -3.24
C VAL A 106 3.36 -11.04 -3.18
N LYS A 107 3.84 -9.81 -3.35
CA LYS A 107 5.23 -9.40 -3.16
C LYS A 107 5.29 -8.20 -2.23
N VAL A 108 6.17 -8.28 -1.23
CA VAL A 108 6.40 -7.21 -0.25
C VAL A 108 7.83 -6.70 -0.33
N LEU A 109 8.02 -5.43 -0.02
CA LEU A 109 9.30 -4.73 0.05
C LEU A 109 9.48 -4.21 1.48
N VAL A 110 10.61 -4.56 2.11
CA VAL A 110 10.97 -4.10 3.46
C VAL A 110 12.28 -3.34 3.44
N ASP A 111 12.38 -2.29 4.27
CA ASP A 111 13.63 -1.57 4.49
C ASP A 111 14.62 -2.50 5.23
N PRO A 112 15.82 -2.74 4.69
CA PRO A 112 16.79 -3.63 5.34
C PRO A 112 17.32 -3.10 6.66
N LYS A 113 17.12 -1.81 6.98
CA LYS A 113 17.64 -1.19 8.22
C LYS A 113 16.90 -1.67 9.46
N ASP A 114 15.59 -1.78 9.38
CA ASP A 114 14.71 -2.01 10.52
C ASP A 114 13.56 -2.99 10.24
N GLY A 115 13.43 -3.46 8.99
CA GLY A 115 12.35 -4.35 8.57
C GLY A 115 11.01 -3.63 8.34
N THR A 116 10.97 -2.30 8.32
CA THR A 116 9.76 -1.51 8.05
C THR A 116 9.21 -1.82 6.66
N LEU A 117 7.89 -2.00 6.55
CA LEU A 117 7.22 -2.17 5.26
C LEU A 117 7.29 -0.87 4.47
N ILE A 118 7.77 -0.95 3.22
CA ILE A 118 7.91 0.21 2.33
C ILE A 118 7.18 0.06 0.99
N GLY A 119 6.62 -1.11 0.72
CA GLY A 119 5.77 -1.32 -0.45
C GLY A 119 5.25 -2.74 -0.53
N ALA A 120 4.16 -2.92 -1.28
CA ALA A 120 3.59 -4.22 -1.59
C ALA A 120 2.94 -4.22 -2.98
N GLN A 121 2.86 -5.40 -3.58
CA GLN A 121 2.29 -5.66 -4.89
C GLN A 121 1.49 -6.95 -4.81
N ALA A 122 0.30 -6.99 -5.40
CA ALA A 122 -0.54 -8.17 -5.46
C ALA A 122 -1.18 -8.31 -6.84
N ILE A 123 -1.29 -9.54 -7.33
CA ILE A 123 -1.98 -9.90 -8.57
C ILE A 123 -2.83 -11.14 -8.30
N GLY A 124 -4.08 -11.12 -8.75
CA GLY A 124 -5.00 -12.25 -8.60
C GLY A 124 -6.25 -11.86 -7.81
N GLU A 125 -6.81 -12.80 -7.07
CA GLU A 125 -8.08 -12.63 -6.37
C GLU A 125 -8.02 -11.58 -5.26
N ASP A 126 -8.95 -10.61 -5.28
CA ASP A 126 -9.11 -9.58 -4.25
C ASP A 126 -7.77 -8.86 -3.90
N ALA A 127 -6.93 -8.67 -4.91
CA ALA A 127 -5.61 -8.04 -4.76
C ALA A 127 -5.73 -6.62 -4.19
N ALA A 128 -6.76 -5.87 -4.60
CA ALA A 128 -6.99 -4.51 -4.12
C ALA A 128 -7.21 -4.46 -2.59
N GLN A 129 -7.99 -5.39 -2.04
CA GLN A 129 -8.28 -5.43 -0.61
C GLN A 129 -7.03 -5.76 0.21
N ARG A 130 -6.23 -6.73 -0.25
CA ARG A 130 -4.97 -7.10 0.40
C ARG A 130 -3.95 -5.97 0.37
N ILE A 131 -3.92 -5.19 -0.71
CA ILE A 131 -3.09 -3.98 -0.79
C ILE A 131 -3.58 -2.87 0.15
N ASN A 132 -4.88 -2.76 0.44
CA ASN A 132 -5.36 -1.81 1.45
C ASN A 132 -4.87 -2.17 2.86
N VAL A 133 -4.74 -3.46 3.20
CA VAL A 133 -4.11 -3.91 4.45
C VAL A 133 -2.66 -3.41 4.54
N PHE A 134 -1.89 -3.58 3.47
CA PHE A 134 -0.54 -3.04 3.38
C PHE A 134 -0.48 -1.51 3.44
N ALA A 135 -1.44 -0.81 2.82
CA ALA A 135 -1.51 0.65 2.88
C ALA A 135 -1.69 1.14 4.33
N CYS A 136 -2.56 0.48 5.11
CA CYS A 136 -2.71 0.76 6.53
C CYS A 136 -1.42 0.47 7.30
N ALA A 137 -0.80 -0.68 7.06
CA ALA A 137 0.43 -1.09 7.75
C ALA A 137 1.60 -0.13 7.46
N ILE A 138 1.78 0.28 6.20
CA ILE A 138 2.83 1.22 5.79
C ILE A 138 2.57 2.60 6.40
N MET A 139 1.32 3.09 6.40
CA MET A 139 0.97 4.38 7.03
C MET A 139 1.33 4.41 8.52
N ASN A 140 1.24 3.25 9.19
CA ASN A 140 1.61 3.07 10.60
C ASN A 140 3.07 2.65 10.80
N ARG A 141 3.90 2.67 9.75
CA ARG A 141 5.33 2.30 9.80
C ARG A 141 5.56 0.92 10.42
N MET A 142 4.65 -0.02 10.17
CA MET A 142 4.74 -1.37 10.72
C MET A 142 5.95 -2.11 10.14
N SER A 143 6.64 -2.86 10.99
CA SER A 143 7.69 -3.79 10.57
C SER A 143 7.07 -5.09 10.03
N ALA A 144 7.82 -5.84 9.21
CA ALA A 144 7.41 -7.18 8.83
C ALA A 144 7.31 -8.13 10.04
N ASN A 145 8.07 -7.89 11.11
CA ASN A 145 7.92 -8.62 12.38
C ASN A 145 6.55 -8.39 13.03
N ASP A 146 6.01 -7.17 12.95
CA ASP A 146 4.71 -6.86 13.54
C ASP A 146 3.56 -7.25 12.63
N PHE A 147 3.75 -7.12 11.31
CA PHE A 147 2.76 -7.54 10.33
C PHE A 147 2.43 -9.04 10.43
N VAL A 148 3.42 -9.91 10.61
CA VAL A 148 3.16 -11.36 10.73
C VAL A 148 2.44 -11.75 12.02
N LYS A 149 2.34 -10.85 13.01
CA LYS A 149 1.58 -11.06 14.25
C LYS A 149 0.12 -10.61 14.11
N MET A 150 -0.25 -9.97 13.01
CA MET A 150 -1.62 -9.50 12.80
C MET A 150 -2.57 -10.69 12.71
N GLU A 151 -3.68 -10.59 13.44
CA GLU A 151 -4.81 -11.48 13.28
C GLU A 151 -5.64 -11.01 12.08
N THR A 152 -5.79 -11.86 11.07
CA THR A 152 -6.65 -11.62 9.91
C THR A 152 -7.98 -12.36 10.07
N ALA A 153 -9.05 -11.77 9.53
CA ALA A 153 -10.35 -12.43 9.51
C ALA A 153 -10.28 -13.78 8.77
N TYR A 154 -11.02 -14.76 9.28
CA TYR A 154 -11.03 -16.13 8.76
C TYR A 154 -12.45 -16.69 8.71
N ALA A 155 -12.79 -17.28 7.57
CA ALA A 155 -13.87 -18.23 7.42
C ALA A 155 -13.57 -19.05 6.15
N PRO A 156 -13.69 -20.40 6.15
CA PRO A 156 -13.39 -21.21 4.98
C PRO A 156 -13.97 -20.72 3.63
N PRO A 157 -15.22 -20.18 3.56
CA PRO A 157 -15.77 -19.66 2.30
C PRO A 157 -15.23 -18.28 1.88
N ILE A 158 -14.40 -17.61 2.68
CA ILE A 158 -14.00 -16.20 2.47
C ILE A 158 -12.48 -16.01 2.49
N ALA A 159 -11.76 -16.65 3.42
CA ALA A 159 -10.33 -16.41 3.64
C ALA A 159 -9.62 -17.66 4.20
N PRO A 160 -8.35 -17.89 3.85
CA PRO A 160 -7.57 -18.99 4.40
C PRO A 160 -7.13 -18.68 5.84
N THR A 161 -6.68 -19.70 6.57
CA THR A 161 -6.11 -19.52 7.92
C THR A 161 -4.82 -18.72 7.91
N LEU A 162 -4.01 -18.87 6.86
CA LEU A 162 -2.80 -18.09 6.62
C LEU A 162 -2.94 -17.39 5.26
N ASP A 163 -3.30 -16.11 5.30
CA ASP A 163 -3.41 -15.33 4.06
C ASP A 163 -2.03 -15.17 3.39
N PRO A 164 -1.96 -15.25 2.04
CA PRO A 164 -0.75 -14.99 1.27
C PRO A 164 0.00 -13.69 1.64
N ILE A 165 -0.68 -12.66 2.15
CA ILE A 165 -0.03 -11.44 2.65
C ILE A 165 0.89 -11.72 3.85
N SER A 166 0.47 -12.57 4.79
CA SER A 166 1.22 -12.89 6.01
C SER A 166 2.44 -13.75 5.66
N ILE A 167 2.26 -14.72 4.75
CA ILE A 167 3.35 -15.59 4.28
C ILE A 167 4.38 -14.79 3.49
N ALA A 168 3.96 -13.89 2.58
CA ALA A 168 4.89 -13.04 1.84
C ALA A 168 5.73 -12.15 2.78
N CYS A 169 5.11 -11.61 3.83
CA CYS A 169 5.81 -10.88 4.89
C CYS A 169 6.79 -11.75 5.67
N ASP A 170 6.40 -12.98 6.04
CA ASP A 170 7.28 -13.90 6.76
C ASP A 170 8.51 -14.30 5.93
N VAL A 171 8.34 -14.50 4.62
CA VAL A 171 9.46 -14.73 3.69
C VAL A 171 10.42 -13.53 3.66
N ALA A 172 9.90 -12.29 3.64
CA ALA A 172 10.75 -11.10 3.74
C ALA A 172 11.45 -11.03 5.10
N ARG A 173 10.73 -11.36 6.18
CA ARG A 173 11.20 -11.38 7.56
C ARG A 173 12.40 -12.28 7.76
N MET A 174 12.29 -13.52 7.29
CA MET A 174 13.40 -14.50 7.34
C MET A 174 14.62 -14.06 6.54
N ARG A 175 14.45 -13.25 5.49
CA ARG A 175 15.57 -12.80 4.64
C ARG A 175 16.31 -11.62 5.23
N TYR A 176 15.64 -10.66 5.85
CA TYR A 176 16.33 -9.51 6.45
C TYR A 176 16.95 -9.86 7.81
N GLY A 177 16.33 -10.74 8.60
CA GLY A 177 16.87 -11.19 9.90
C GLY A 177 18.09 -12.12 9.81
N ARG A 178 18.54 -12.49 8.61
CA ARG A 178 19.77 -13.28 8.37
C ARG A 178 21.00 -12.41 8.09
N LYS A 179 20.86 -11.08 8.12
CA LYS A 179 21.96 -10.11 8.01
C LYS A 179 22.31 -9.58 9.39
#